data_AF-A0A6A6XZ10-F1
#
_entry.id   AF-A0A6A6XZ10-F1
#
_cell.length_a   1.000
_cell.length_b   1.000
_cell.length_c   1.000
_cell.angle_alpha   90.00
_cell.angle_beta   90.00
_cell.angle_gamma   90.00
#
_symmetry.space_group_name_H-M   'P 1'
#
loop_
_entity.id
_entity.type
_entity.pdbx_description
1 polymer ?
#
loop_
_entity_poly.entity_id
_entity_poly.type
_entity_poly.pdbx_seq_one_letter_code
_entity_poly.pdbx_strand_id
1 'polypeptide(L)'
;MQYAAALILLHRPVAHFGTDSDSTAHTSASETSRQICVYNACLIAQYLQEYYEKHGSVLTMSWVALHIIATASTTLVANIAERKGSIGFKSQLSCLQTCMRSLNELEKSHVVTRRVRKVIQHAIRLLDLDSTIDSMSASLPYEGSSSQLAGLSAPLVTPSQDLAFASARLEAIPEVFQFNDLLPVWSQFDMLNSFESYFSG
;
A
#
# COMPACT_ATOMS: atom_id res chain seq x y z
N MET A 1 6.40 5.20 11.97
CA MET A 1 6.35 5.57 10.54
C MET A 1 7.64 6.16 9.98
N GLN A 2 8.20 7.26 10.51
CA GLN A 2 9.45 7.86 9.97
C GLN A 2 10.65 6.89 9.95
N TYR A 3 10.85 6.14 11.04
CA TYR A 3 11.88 5.11 11.12
C TYR A 3 11.76 4.05 10.00
N ALA A 4 10.55 3.52 9.78
CA ALA A 4 10.29 2.55 8.72
C ALA A 4 10.56 3.14 7.33
N ALA A 5 10.19 4.41 7.10
CA ALA A 5 10.49 5.10 5.85
C ALA A 5 12.00 5.26 5.63
N ALA A 6 12.76 5.61 6.67
CA ALA A 6 14.21 5.71 6.61
C ALA A 6 14.86 4.38 6.28
N LEU A 7 14.38 3.27 6.85
CA LEU A 7 14.85 1.93 6.49
C LEU A 7 14.59 1.58 5.03
N ILE A 8 13.42 1.91 4.49
CA ILE A 8 13.15 1.73 3.05
C ILE A 8 14.17 2.52 2.23
N LEU A 9 14.38 3.80 2.53
CA LEU A 9 15.30 4.65 1.77
C LEU A 9 16.76 4.19 1.84
N LEU A 10 17.20 3.66 2.99
CA LEU A 10 18.53 3.12 3.18
C LEU A 10 18.78 1.86 2.33
N HIS A 11 17.78 0.97 2.27
CA HIS A 11 17.90 -0.34 1.65
C HIS A 11 17.53 -0.35 0.15
N ARG A 12 16.76 0.64 -0.31
CA ARG A 12 16.28 0.74 -1.69
C ARG A 12 17.38 0.69 -2.77
N PRO A 13 18.55 1.35 -2.63
CA PRO A 13 19.59 1.33 -3.67
C PRO A 13 20.20 -0.06 -3.89
N VAL A 14 20.22 -0.90 -2.85
CA VAL A 14 20.83 -2.25 -2.90
C VAL A 14 19.79 -3.37 -3.00
N ALA A 15 18.49 -3.04 -2.93
CA ALA A 15 17.38 -3.98 -3.15
C ALA A 15 17.13 -4.29 -4.64
N HIS A 16 17.72 -3.49 -5.54
CA HIS A 16 17.66 -3.67 -7.00
C HIS A 16 16.24 -3.93 -7.53
N PHE A 17 15.27 -3.12 -7.09
CA PHE A 17 13.93 -3.12 -7.69
C PHE A 17 14.03 -2.74 -9.17
N GLY A 18 13.31 -3.45 -10.04
CA GLY A 18 13.21 -3.20 -11.48
C GLY A 18 14.37 -3.70 -12.33
N THR A 19 15.31 -4.47 -11.77
CA THR A 19 16.38 -5.11 -12.54
C THR A 19 15.99 -6.53 -12.93
N ASP A 20 16.36 -6.95 -14.13
CA ASP A 20 16.07 -8.30 -14.62
C ASP A 20 16.68 -9.37 -13.70
N SER A 21 15.86 -10.38 -13.38
CA SER A 21 16.19 -11.53 -12.51
C SER A 21 17.44 -12.30 -12.96
N ASP A 22 17.81 -12.18 -14.24
CA ASP A 22 18.96 -12.85 -14.86
C ASP A 22 20.28 -12.07 -14.70
N SER A 23 20.22 -10.86 -14.14
CA SER A 23 21.43 -10.12 -13.81
C SER A 23 22.11 -10.72 -12.58
N THR A 24 23.43 -10.88 -12.64
CA THR A 24 24.30 -11.36 -11.55
C THR A 24 24.26 -10.52 -10.25
N ALA A 25 23.32 -9.56 -10.14
CA ALA A 25 23.11 -8.63 -9.04
C ALA A 25 22.18 -9.17 -7.93
N HIS A 26 21.42 -10.25 -8.18
CA HIS A 26 20.57 -10.89 -7.16
C HIS A 26 21.39 -11.73 -6.17
N THR A 27 22.19 -11.04 -5.36
CA THR A 27 22.85 -11.63 -4.20
C THR A 27 21.84 -11.86 -3.07
N SER A 28 22.14 -12.78 -2.16
CA SER A 28 21.34 -12.98 -0.94
C SER A 28 21.17 -11.70 -0.13
N ALA A 29 22.19 -10.83 -0.13
CA ALA A 29 22.15 -9.53 0.52
C ALA A 29 21.12 -8.57 -0.12
N SER A 30 21.01 -8.58 -1.46
CA SER A 30 20.00 -7.78 -2.16
C SER A 30 18.58 -8.25 -1.83
N GLU A 31 18.39 -9.57 -1.77
CA GLU A 31 17.11 -10.16 -1.37
C GLU A 31 16.73 -9.79 0.08
N THR A 32 17.68 -9.85 1.01
CA THR A 32 17.46 -9.39 2.39
C THR A 32 17.07 -7.91 2.42
N SER A 33 17.77 -7.07 1.65
CA SER A 33 17.47 -5.64 1.56
C SER A 33 16.06 -5.37 1.03
N ARG A 34 15.63 -6.13 0.03
CA ARG A 34 14.28 -6.08 -0.53
C ARG A 34 13.23 -6.48 0.50
N GLN A 35 13.46 -7.57 1.23
CA GLN A 35 12.56 -8.02 2.30
C GLN A 35 12.43 -6.97 3.40
N ILE A 36 13.53 -6.30 3.79
CA ILE A 36 13.50 -5.18 4.74
C ILE A 36 12.63 -4.04 4.21
N CYS A 37 12.77 -3.67 2.94
CA CYS A 37 11.95 -2.62 2.33
C CYS A 37 10.46 -2.97 2.35
N VAL A 38 10.10 -4.19 1.92
CA VAL A 38 8.71 -4.66 1.88
C VAL A 38 8.11 -4.75 3.28
N TYR A 39 8.85 -5.31 4.24
CA TYR A 39 8.42 -5.41 5.63
C TYR A 39 8.08 -4.02 6.20
N ASN A 40 8.98 -3.05 6.03
CA ASN A 40 8.76 -1.69 6.52
C ASN A 40 7.61 -0.98 5.80
N ALA A 41 7.39 -1.27 4.51
CA ALA A 41 6.25 -0.73 3.78
C ALA A 41 4.90 -1.27 4.31
N CYS A 42 4.82 -2.57 4.60
CA CYS A 42 3.67 -3.17 5.26
C CYS A 42 3.46 -2.61 6.67
N LEU A 43 4.54 -2.37 7.41
CA LEU A 43 4.51 -1.78 8.75
C LEU A 43 3.96 -0.34 8.74
N ILE A 44 4.29 0.44 7.70
CA ILE A 44 3.68 1.75 7.47
C ILE A 44 2.18 1.62 7.23
N ALA A 45 1.74 0.67 6.40
CA ALA A 45 0.32 0.43 6.15
C ALA A 45 -0.43 0.04 7.43
N GLN A 46 0.17 -0.81 8.27
CA GLN A 46 -0.37 -1.15 9.58
C GLN A 46 -0.52 0.09 10.48
N TYR A 47 0.49 0.96 10.56
CA TYR A 47 0.38 2.19 11.33
C TYR A 47 -0.71 3.13 10.83
N LEU A 48 -0.97 3.19 9.53
CA LEU A 48 -2.08 3.98 8.96
C LEU A 48 -3.43 3.42 9.39
N GLN A 49 -3.58 2.09 9.35
CA GLN A 49 -4.80 1.41 9.79
C GLN A 49 -5.04 1.64 11.29
N GLU A 50 -4.04 1.44 12.13
CA GLU A 50 -4.13 1.70 13.58
C GLU A 50 -4.43 3.17 13.89
N TYR A 51 -3.87 4.10 13.11
CA TYR A 51 -4.14 5.52 13.26
C TYR A 51 -5.61 5.83 12.92
N TYR A 52 -6.11 5.28 11.81
CA TYR A 52 -7.50 5.43 11.41
C TYR A 52 -8.46 4.86 12.48
N GLU A 53 -8.16 3.69 13.03
CA GLU A 53 -8.98 3.07 14.08
C GLU A 53 -9.03 3.91 15.37
N LYS A 54 -7.92 4.56 15.75
CA LYS A 54 -7.83 5.36 16.98
C LYS A 54 -8.30 6.80 16.83
N HIS A 55 -8.07 7.40 15.66
CA HIS A 55 -8.27 8.83 15.42
C HIS A 55 -9.32 9.15 14.36
N GLY A 56 -9.88 8.14 13.69
CA GLY A 56 -11.01 8.22 12.76
C GLY A 56 -10.67 8.67 11.34
N SER A 57 -9.64 9.50 11.13
CA SER A 57 -9.27 9.93 9.78
C SER A 57 -7.79 10.25 9.65
N VAL A 58 -7.19 9.89 8.52
CA VAL A 58 -5.78 10.18 8.19
C VAL A 58 -5.58 11.68 7.88
N LEU A 59 -6.65 12.44 7.67
CA LEU A 59 -6.61 13.88 7.37
C LEU A 59 -5.89 14.73 8.41
N THR A 60 -5.91 14.31 9.66
CA THR A 60 -5.29 15.01 10.79
C THR A 60 -3.82 14.69 10.94
N MET A 61 -3.26 13.80 10.11
CA MET A 61 -1.84 13.50 10.11
C MET A 61 -1.01 14.66 9.56
N SER A 62 0.21 14.78 10.08
CA SER A 62 1.20 15.73 9.57
C SER A 62 1.46 15.51 8.08
N TRP A 63 1.72 16.59 7.35
CA TRP A 63 2.14 16.56 5.93
C TRP A 63 3.28 15.58 5.64
N VAL A 64 4.18 15.36 6.61
CA VAL A 64 5.30 14.41 6.48
C VAL A 64 4.80 12.98 6.17
N ALA A 65 3.57 12.64 6.57
CA ALA A 65 2.95 11.36 6.25
C ALA A 65 2.81 11.13 4.74
N LEU A 66 2.59 12.17 3.92
CA LEU A 66 2.47 12.04 2.47
C LEU A 66 3.68 11.33 1.85
N HIS A 67 4.89 11.82 2.16
CA HIS A 67 6.13 11.25 1.64
C HIS A 67 6.35 9.83 2.13
N ILE A 68 5.98 9.54 3.38
CA ILE A 68 6.10 8.20 3.97
C ILE A 68 5.17 7.20 3.26
N ILE A 69 3.91 7.56 3.06
CA ILE A 69 2.92 6.70 2.40
C ILE A 69 3.30 6.49 0.93
N ALA A 70 3.75 7.55 0.23
CA ALA A 70 4.23 7.43 -1.14
C ALA A 70 5.45 6.50 -1.27
N THR A 71 6.38 6.58 -0.32
CA THR A 71 7.57 5.70 -0.26
C THR A 71 7.16 4.24 -0.05
N ALA A 72 6.21 3.98 0.85
CA ALA A 72 5.68 2.63 1.07
C ALA A 72 4.94 2.11 -0.17
N SER A 73 4.02 2.88 -0.74
CA SER A 73 3.24 2.48 -1.92
C SER A 73 4.14 2.13 -3.11
N THR A 74 5.11 2.98 -3.44
CA THR A 74 6.01 2.73 -4.58
C THR A 74 6.90 1.50 -4.36
N THR A 75 7.28 1.22 -3.12
CA THR A 75 8.04 0.01 -2.75
C THR A 75 7.19 -1.25 -2.91
N LEU A 76 5.92 -1.22 -2.47
CA LEU A 76 5.00 -2.33 -2.66
C LEU A 76 4.69 -2.56 -4.15
N VAL A 77 4.42 -1.50 -4.92
CA VAL A 77 4.17 -1.60 -6.36
C VAL A 77 5.36 -2.25 -7.08
N ALA A 78 6.59 -1.81 -6.82
CA ALA A 78 7.78 -2.39 -7.42
C ALA A 78 7.92 -3.88 -7.09
N ASN A 79 7.75 -4.26 -5.81
CA ASN A 79 7.88 -5.65 -5.40
C ASN A 79 6.77 -6.55 -5.98
N ILE A 80 5.53 -6.09 -5.96
CA ILE A 80 4.35 -6.84 -6.45
C ILE A 80 4.46 -7.04 -7.97
N ALA A 81 4.93 -6.03 -8.70
CA ALA A 81 5.12 -6.11 -10.15
C ALA A 81 6.12 -7.20 -10.55
N GLU A 82 7.23 -7.30 -9.83
CA GLU A 82 8.29 -8.28 -10.11
C GLU A 82 7.95 -9.69 -9.60
N ARG A 83 7.11 -9.80 -8.56
CA ARG A 83 6.84 -11.07 -7.86
C ARG A 83 5.36 -11.44 -7.83
N LYS A 84 4.69 -11.30 -8.97
CA LYS A 84 3.32 -11.77 -9.14
C LYS A 84 3.20 -13.25 -8.75
N GLY A 85 2.27 -13.58 -7.85
CA GLY A 85 2.03 -14.95 -7.39
C GLY A 85 2.97 -15.48 -6.30
N SER A 86 3.87 -14.65 -5.74
CA SER A 86 4.73 -15.04 -4.62
C SER A 86 3.96 -15.19 -3.30
N ILE A 87 4.52 -15.94 -2.36
CA ILE A 87 4.01 -16.09 -0.99
C ILE A 87 3.97 -14.70 -0.33
N GLY A 88 2.80 -14.28 0.14
CA GLY A 88 2.60 -12.94 0.70
C GLY A 88 2.17 -11.87 -0.31
N PHE A 89 1.94 -12.22 -1.58
CA PHE A 89 1.40 -11.29 -2.57
C PHE A 89 0.09 -10.64 -2.10
N LYS A 90 -0.85 -11.43 -1.55
CA LYS A 90 -2.15 -10.94 -1.06
C LYS A 90 -2.01 -9.95 0.12
N SER A 91 -1.10 -10.22 1.05
CA SER A 91 -0.89 -9.33 2.20
C SER A 91 -0.23 -8.02 1.80
N GLN A 92 0.73 -8.06 0.87
CA GLN A 92 1.33 -6.86 0.30
C GLN A 92 0.33 -6.03 -0.50
N LEU A 93 -0.58 -6.69 -1.23
CA LEU A 93 -1.65 -6.01 -1.96
C LEU A 93 -2.62 -5.30 -1.00
N SER A 94 -3.02 -5.96 0.09
CA SER A 94 -3.83 -5.35 1.15
C SER A 94 -3.12 -4.13 1.77
N CYS A 95 -1.82 -4.23 2.05
CA CYS A 95 -1.03 -3.09 2.54
C CYS A 95 -1.01 -1.94 1.53
N LEU A 96 -0.89 -2.23 0.23
CA LEU A 96 -0.94 -1.22 -0.83
C LEU A 96 -2.31 -0.54 -0.91
N GLN A 97 -3.40 -1.31 -0.78
CA GLN A 97 -4.76 -0.76 -0.74
C GLN A 97 -4.95 0.19 0.43
N THR A 98 -4.48 -0.16 1.62
CA THR A 98 -4.49 0.73 2.79
C THR A 98 -3.76 2.03 2.51
N CYS A 99 -2.53 1.96 1.95
CA CYS A 99 -1.79 3.16 1.57
C CYS A 99 -2.54 4.01 0.53
N MET A 100 -3.16 3.40 -0.47
CA MET A 100 -3.95 4.12 -1.49
C MET A 100 -5.19 4.79 -0.91
N ARG A 101 -5.88 4.14 0.03
CA ARG A 101 -7.01 4.73 0.77
C ARG A 101 -6.54 5.93 1.59
N SER A 102 -5.44 5.80 2.32
CA SER A 102 -4.85 6.91 3.09
C SER A 102 -4.45 8.10 2.22
N LEU A 103 -3.89 7.87 1.02
CA LEU A 103 -3.60 8.95 0.06
C LEU A 103 -4.89 9.60 -0.46
N ASN A 104 -5.96 8.83 -0.66
CA ASN A 104 -7.26 9.36 -1.08
C ASN A 104 -7.93 10.21 0.01
N GLU A 105 -7.69 9.90 1.28
CA GLU A 105 -8.11 10.79 2.36
C GLU A 105 -7.26 12.05 2.36
N LEU A 106 -5.93 11.92 2.41
CA LEU A 106 -5.00 13.05 2.49
C LEU A 106 -5.12 14.04 1.32
N GLU A 107 -5.60 13.64 0.14
CA GLU A 107 -5.81 14.60 -0.95
C GLU A 107 -6.92 15.62 -0.69
N LYS A 108 -7.85 15.35 0.25
CA LYS A 108 -8.91 16.30 0.61
C LYS A 108 -8.34 17.50 1.39
N SER A 109 -7.24 17.32 2.12
CA SER A 109 -6.51 18.40 2.80
C SER A 109 -5.34 18.95 1.97
N HIS A 110 -4.82 18.17 1.02
CA HIS A 110 -3.56 18.46 0.36
C HIS A 110 -3.58 18.15 -1.16
N VAL A 111 -3.72 19.19 -1.98
CA VAL A 111 -3.85 19.06 -3.45
C VAL A 111 -2.64 18.35 -4.10
N VAL A 112 -1.43 18.46 -3.53
CA VAL A 112 -0.24 17.76 -4.03
C VAL A 112 -0.39 16.24 -3.92
N THR A 113 -1.07 15.74 -2.88
CA THR A 113 -1.35 14.32 -2.70
C THR A 113 -2.12 13.75 -3.88
N ARG A 114 -3.02 14.53 -4.49
CA ARG A 114 -3.77 14.13 -5.67
C ARG A 114 -2.84 13.75 -6.84
N ARG A 115 -1.76 14.51 -7.04
CA ARG A 115 -0.78 14.21 -8.11
C ARG A 115 -0.03 12.92 -7.79
N VAL A 116 0.45 12.77 -6.56
CA VAL A 116 1.18 11.58 -6.10
C VAL A 116 0.30 10.32 -6.22
N ARG A 117 -0.95 10.38 -5.77
CA ARG A 117 -1.92 9.29 -5.87
C ARG A 117 -2.14 8.88 -7.32
N LYS A 118 -2.35 9.85 -8.22
CA LYS A 118 -2.54 9.57 -9.66
C LYS A 118 -1.34 8.88 -10.29
N VAL A 119 -0.11 9.29 -9.95
CA VAL A 119 1.11 8.66 -10.46
C VAL A 119 1.20 7.21 -9.98
N ILE A 120 0.96 6.95 -8.70
CA ILE A 120 0.98 5.59 -8.14
C ILE A 120 -0.13 4.73 -8.77
N GLN A 121 -1.33 5.28 -8.93
CA GLN A 121 -2.45 4.59 -9.58
C GLN A 121 -2.13 4.24 -11.04
N HIS A 122 -1.46 5.13 -11.76
CA HIS A 122 -1.03 4.84 -13.12
C HIS A 122 0.00 3.71 -13.17
N ALA A 123 0.96 3.68 -12.23
CA ALA A 123 1.92 2.58 -12.12
C ALA A 123 1.24 1.23 -11.82
N ILE A 124 0.23 1.21 -10.93
CA ILE A 124 -0.57 -0.01 -10.65
C ILE A 124 -1.23 -0.55 -11.92
N ARG A 125 -1.82 0.35 -12.74
CA ARG A 125 -2.47 0.00 -14.00
C ARG A 125 -1.50 -0.51 -15.06
N LEU A 126 -0.38 0.20 -15.26
CA LEU A 126 0.65 -0.21 -16.22
C LEU A 126 1.21 -1.60 -15.93
N LEU A 127 1.17 -2.01 -14.66
CA LEU A 127 1.69 -3.30 -14.21
C LEU A 127 0.59 -4.38 -14.15
N ASP A 128 -0.60 -4.14 -14.71
CA ASP A 128 -1.78 -5.04 -14.68
C ASP A 128 -2.13 -5.55 -13.28
N LEU A 129 -1.93 -4.72 -12.26
CA LEU A 129 -2.27 -5.07 -10.88
C LEU A 129 -3.77 -4.87 -10.57
N ASP A 130 -4.49 -4.12 -11.41
CA ASP A 130 -5.93 -3.83 -11.23
C ASP A 130 -6.79 -5.10 -11.30
N SER A 131 -6.52 -6.02 -12.24
CA SER A 131 -7.24 -7.29 -12.37
C SER A 131 -7.16 -8.17 -11.11
N THR A 132 -6.08 -8.00 -10.33
CA THR A 132 -5.85 -8.75 -9.10
C THR A 132 -6.47 -8.07 -7.87
N ILE A 133 -6.65 -6.74 -7.93
CA ILE A 133 -7.35 -5.98 -6.90
C ILE A 133 -8.87 -6.24 -6.99
N ASP A 134 -9.42 -6.29 -8.21
CA ASP A 134 -10.85 -6.49 -8.44
C ASP A 134 -11.30 -7.93 -8.17
N SER A 135 -10.49 -8.94 -8.50
CA SER A 135 -10.86 -10.35 -8.32
C SER A 135 -11.00 -10.79 -6.85
N MET A 136 -10.38 -10.11 -5.90
CA MET A 136 -10.57 -10.37 -4.45
C MET A 136 -11.84 -9.73 -3.90
N SER A 137 -12.46 -8.77 -4.60
CA SER A 137 -13.75 -8.19 -4.20
C SER A 137 -14.94 -9.07 -4.59
N ALA A 138 -14.75 -10.04 -5.49
CA ALA A 138 -15.82 -10.86 -6.08
C ALA A 138 -16.03 -12.24 -5.43
N SER A 139 -15.22 -12.65 -4.45
CA SER A 139 -15.29 -14.00 -3.84
C SER A 139 -15.71 -13.97 -2.37
N LEU A 140 -17.02 -13.81 -2.10
CA LEU A 140 -17.62 -14.15 -0.80
C LEU A 140 -18.96 -14.86 -1.03
N PRO A 141 -19.08 -16.16 -0.68
CA PRO A 141 -20.37 -16.84 -0.57
C PRO A 141 -21.10 -16.36 0.70
N TYR A 142 -22.32 -15.89 0.52
CA TYR A 142 -23.24 -15.49 1.58
C TYR A 142 -23.97 -16.73 2.11
N GLU A 143 -23.61 -17.20 3.31
CA GLU A 143 -24.46 -18.10 4.10
C GLU A 143 -24.70 -17.46 5.48
N GLY A 144 -25.98 -17.19 5.76
CA GLY A 144 -26.42 -16.63 7.03
C GLY A 144 -26.60 -17.70 8.09
N SER A 145 -26.29 -17.35 9.34
CA SER A 145 -27.08 -17.72 10.51
C SER A 145 -26.57 -17.03 11.77
N SER A 146 -27.52 -16.39 12.46
CA SER A 146 -27.40 -15.80 13.80
C SER A 146 -27.02 -16.84 14.86
N SER A 147 -26.28 -16.43 15.91
CA SER A 147 -26.70 -16.51 17.33
C SER A 147 -25.58 -16.16 18.35
N GLN A 148 -25.83 -15.07 19.10
CA GLN A 148 -25.77 -14.89 20.56
C GLN A 148 -24.46 -14.88 21.40
N LEU A 149 -24.53 -14.04 22.45
CA LEU A 149 -23.56 -13.57 23.44
C LEU A 149 -23.06 -14.64 24.45
N ALA A 150 -21.85 -14.44 25.01
CA ALA A 150 -21.62 -14.17 26.45
C ALA A 150 -20.13 -14.24 26.87
N GLY A 151 -19.71 -13.32 27.76
CA GLY A 151 -19.02 -13.68 29.02
C GLY A 151 -17.48 -13.74 29.10
N LEU A 152 -16.89 -12.66 29.65
CA LEU A 152 -15.86 -12.60 30.71
C LEU A 152 -14.65 -13.57 30.72
N SER A 153 -13.42 -12.99 30.74
CA SER A 153 -12.40 -13.10 31.82
C SER A 153 -10.95 -13.15 31.28
N ALA A 154 -10.10 -12.25 31.78
CA ALA A 154 -8.64 -12.32 31.64
C ALA A 154 -8.03 -13.31 32.65
N PRO A 155 -6.79 -13.80 32.44
CA PRO A 155 -5.69 -13.28 33.27
C PRO A 155 -4.34 -13.12 32.54
N LEU A 156 -3.34 -12.76 33.36
CA LEU A 156 -2.07 -12.06 33.17
C LEU A 156 -0.83 -13.02 33.18
N VAL A 157 0.32 -12.57 32.62
CA VAL A 157 1.74 -13.04 32.83
C VAL A 157 2.15 -14.33 32.05
N THR A 158 3.27 -14.53 31.34
CA THR A 158 4.70 -14.05 31.32
C THR A 158 5.34 -14.34 29.93
N PRO A 159 6.59 -13.90 29.63
CA PRO A 159 7.17 -13.85 28.29
C PRO A 159 8.02 -15.08 27.94
N SER A 160 7.93 -15.55 26.69
CA SER A 160 9.02 -16.06 25.83
C SER A 160 8.43 -16.87 24.67
N GLN A 161 8.98 -16.64 23.48
CA GLN A 161 8.73 -17.38 22.22
C GLN A 161 7.36 -17.15 21.57
N ASP A 162 7.35 -16.48 20.41
CA ASP A 162 6.71 -17.04 19.20
C ASP A 162 6.85 -16.09 17.99
N LEU A 163 7.66 -16.53 17.03
CA LEU A 163 7.74 -16.06 15.65
C LEU A 163 6.65 -16.76 14.82
N ALA A 164 5.40 -16.68 15.26
CA ALA A 164 4.22 -17.15 14.53
C ALA A 164 3.01 -16.75 15.35
N PHE A 165 2.30 -15.67 14.99
CA PHE A 165 0.85 -15.48 15.19
C PHE A 165 0.51 -14.02 14.91
N ALA A 166 0.12 -13.74 13.67
CA ALA A 166 -0.71 -12.58 13.34
C ALA A 166 -1.52 -12.89 12.07
N SER A 167 -2.23 -14.01 12.11
CA SER A 167 -3.26 -14.36 11.13
C SER A 167 -4.53 -14.73 11.86
N ALA A 168 -5.18 -13.74 12.46
CA ALA A 168 -6.61 -13.81 12.76
C ALA A 168 -7.12 -12.42 13.12
N ARG A 169 -8.33 -12.13 12.63
CA ARG A 169 -9.21 -10.99 12.91
C ARG A 169 -9.06 -9.73 12.05
N LEU A 170 -9.58 -9.85 10.83
CA LEU A 170 -10.24 -8.75 10.12
C LEU A 170 -11.71 -9.17 9.95
N GLU A 171 -12.60 -8.69 10.82
CA GLU A 171 -14.05 -8.77 10.58
C GLU A 171 -14.57 -7.40 10.13
N ALA A 172 -15.25 -7.44 8.99
CA ALA A 172 -16.30 -6.57 8.46
C ALA A 172 -16.14 -5.03 8.51
N ILE A 173 -15.96 -4.43 7.32
CA ILE A 173 -16.40 -3.06 7.01
C ILE A 173 -17.35 -3.14 5.80
N PRO A 174 -18.55 -2.54 5.86
CA PRO A 174 -19.40 -2.35 4.69
C PRO A 174 -19.02 -1.03 4.00
N GLU A 175 -18.81 -1.08 2.68
CA GLU A 175 -19.19 -0.06 1.67
C GLU A 175 -18.45 -0.40 0.37
N VAL A 176 -19.24 -0.73 -0.66
CA VAL A 176 -18.79 -1.14 -1.99
C VAL A 176 -18.19 0.09 -2.68
N PHE A 177 -16.87 0.11 -2.84
CA PHE A 177 -16.17 1.14 -3.62
C PHE A 177 -16.24 0.77 -5.11
N GLN A 178 -17.07 1.47 -5.88
CA GLN A 178 -17.08 1.36 -7.35
C GLN A 178 -16.08 2.34 -7.95
N PHE A 179 -15.06 1.80 -8.61
CA PHE A 179 -13.92 2.53 -9.18
C PHE A 179 -14.29 3.43 -10.38
N ASN A 180 -15.47 3.21 -10.98
CA ASN A 180 -15.89 3.88 -12.21
C ASN A 180 -16.36 5.34 -12.00
N ASP A 181 -16.66 5.75 -10.77
CA ASP A 181 -17.29 7.07 -10.50
C ASP A 181 -16.31 8.26 -10.40
N LEU A 182 -15.00 8.04 -10.59
CA LEU A 182 -13.97 9.07 -10.36
C LEU A 182 -13.15 9.47 -11.60
N LEU A 183 -13.67 9.26 -12.80
CA LEU A 183 -13.00 9.67 -14.04
C LEU A 183 -13.37 11.12 -14.45
N PRO A 184 -12.44 12.09 -14.41
CA PRO A 184 -12.56 13.27 -15.25
C PRO A 184 -12.14 12.96 -16.70
N VAL A 185 -12.90 13.54 -17.64
CA VAL A 185 -12.65 13.52 -19.09
C VAL A 185 -11.26 14.10 -19.39
N TRP A 186 -10.49 13.39 -20.20
CA TRP A 186 -9.06 13.58 -20.46
C TRP A 186 -8.70 14.80 -21.33
N SER A 187 -9.52 15.85 -21.38
CA SER A 187 -9.25 17.03 -22.22
C SER A 187 -8.29 18.07 -21.62
N GLN A 188 -7.71 17.81 -20.44
CA GLN A 188 -6.81 18.77 -19.76
C GLN A 188 -5.31 18.45 -19.84
N PHE A 189 -4.91 17.33 -20.44
CA PHE A 189 -3.48 16.96 -20.53
C PHE A 189 -2.75 17.53 -21.76
N ASP A 190 -3.45 17.99 -22.79
CA ASP A 190 -2.83 18.57 -24.00
C ASP A 190 -2.12 19.92 -23.77
N MET A 191 -2.36 20.57 -22.63
CA MET A 191 -1.71 21.86 -22.33
C MET A 191 -0.24 21.72 -21.92
N LEU A 192 0.22 20.52 -21.57
CA LEU A 192 1.60 20.29 -21.09
C LEU A 192 2.59 19.97 -22.22
N ASN A 193 2.12 19.62 -23.42
CA ASN A 193 2.99 19.43 -24.60
C ASN A 193 3.41 20.77 -25.24
N SER A 194 2.81 21.90 -24.83
CA SER A 194 3.16 23.22 -25.38
C SER A 194 4.46 23.81 -24.78
N PHE A 195 4.94 23.27 -23.66
CA PHE A 195 6.16 23.75 -22.99
C PHE A 195 7.46 23.31 -23.65
N GLU A 196 7.44 22.24 -24.45
CA GLU A 196 8.65 21.75 -25.14
C GLU A 196 9.11 22.70 -26.27
N SER A 197 8.20 23.55 -26.78
CA SER A 197 8.52 24.53 -27.84
C SER A 197 9.36 25.72 -27.37
N TYR A 198 9.49 25.95 -26.05
CA TYR A 198 10.21 27.12 -25.51
C TYR A 198 11.71 26.89 -25.25
N PHE A 199 12.19 25.64 -25.30
CA PHE A 199 13.60 25.31 -25.00
C PHE A 199 14.45 25.01 -26.26
N SER A 200 13.92 25.27 -27.46
CA SER A 200 14.61 25.04 -28.73
C SER A 200 14.82 26.35 -29.52
N GLY A 201 15.44 27.35 -28.88
CA GLY A 201 15.87 28.61 -29.50
C GLY A 201 17.33 28.90 -29.19
#